data_AF-A0A015L6H0-F1
#
_entry.id   AF-A0A015L6H0-F1
#
_cell.length_a   1.000
_cell.length_b   1.000
_cell.length_c   1.000
_cell.angle_alpha   90.00
_cell.angle_beta   90.00
_cell.angle_gamma   90.00
#
_symmetry.space_group_name_H-M   'P 1'
#
loop_
_entity.id
_entity.type
_entity.pdbx_description
1 polymer ?
#
loop_
_entity_poly.entity_id
_entity_poly.type
_entity_poly.pdbx_seq_one_letter_code
_entity_poly.pdbx_strand_id
1 'polypeptide(L)'
;MFSFVKNKFFLINFFLLLLALMPLFSLANTYINYQGEHNNYGDHAKIRQHVKNHLKDIPGQNFGEMTDDDDLYYLFSIHDVNRDGYLDGHELREAFIDDEFGDSEGLKLEEIVEMIDHVLLEDDMNNDGKISWEEYLLSQSYHQV
;
A
#
# COMPACT_ATOMS: atom_id res chain seq x y z
N MET A 1 54.13 -8.99 -18.82
CA MET A 1 54.03 -7.66 -18.17
C MET A 1 52.74 -6.91 -18.54
N PHE A 2 52.27 -6.93 -19.81
CA PHE A 2 51.06 -6.22 -20.25
C PHE A 2 49.71 -6.74 -19.70
N SER A 3 49.55 -8.04 -19.44
CA SER A 3 48.29 -8.62 -18.93
C SER A 3 47.95 -8.20 -17.49
N PHE A 4 48.98 -8.08 -16.64
CA PHE A 4 48.84 -7.70 -15.23
C PHE A 4 48.32 -6.26 -15.06
N VAL A 5 48.71 -5.34 -15.95
CA VAL A 5 48.27 -3.95 -15.93
C VAL A 5 46.80 -3.84 -16.36
N LYS A 6 46.38 -4.61 -17.38
CA LYS A 6 44.98 -4.64 -17.83
C LYS A 6 44.03 -5.15 -16.75
N ASN A 7 44.41 -6.18 -15.99
CA ASN A 7 43.59 -6.67 -14.87
C ASN A 7 43.47 -5.65 -13.74
N LYS A 8 44.51 -4.88 -13.45
CA LYS A 8 44.44 -3.78 -12.47
C LYS A 8 43.54 -2.64 -12.94
N PHE A 9 43.62 -2.24 -14.20
CA PHE A 9 42.71 -1.24 -14.77
C PHE A 9 41.25 -1.73 -14.79
N PHE A 10 41.03 -3.02 -15.08
CA PHE A 10 39.69 -3.63 -15.02
C PHE A 10 39.13 -3.61 -13.60
N LEU A 11 39.91 -4.01 -12.59
CA LEU A 11 39.51 -3.99 -11.18
C LEU A 11 39.21 -2.57 -10.67
N ILE A 12 40.02 -1.58 -11.06
CA ILE A 12 39.80 -0.18 -10.70
C ILE A 12 38.51 0.35 -11.34
N ASN A 13 38.29 0.10 -12.64
CA ASN A 13 37.07 0.53 -13.32
C ASN A 13 35.82 -0.18 -12.77
N PHE A 14 35.92 -1.46 -12.43
CA PHE A 14 34.83 -2.21 -11.80
C PHE A 14 34.51 -1.66 -10.40
N PHE A 15 35.53 -1.32 -9.62
CA PHE A 15 35.36 -0.70 -8.31
C PHE A 15 34.75 0.72 -8.40
N LEU A 16 35.16 1.52 -9.40
CA LEU A 16 34.56 2.83 -9.67
C LEU A 16 33.09 2.72 -10.12
N LEU A 17 32.74 1.68 -10.90
CA LEU A 17 31.35 1.38 -11.25
C LEU A 17 30.51 1.04 -10.01
N LEU A 18 31.03 0.20 -9.11
CA LEU A 18 30.35 -0.13 -7.85
C LEU A 18 30.18 1.10 -6.95
N LEU A 19 31.19 1.95 -6.84
CA LEU A 19 31.11 3.23 -6.12
C LEU A 19 30.07 4.18 -6.70
N ALA A 20 29.92 4.22 -8.03
CA ALA A 20 28.91 5.03 -8.71
C ALA A 20 27.48 4.49 -8.50
N LEU A 21 27.31 3.20 -8.21
CA LEU A 21 26.01 2.58 -7.93
C LEU A 21 25.58 2.71 -6.45
N MET A 22 26.52 2.87 -5.52
CA MET A 22 26.21 3.06 -4.09
C MET A 22 25.28 4.25 -3.75
N PRO A 23 25.41 5.45 -4.36
CA PRO A 23 24.47 6.54 -4.09
C PRO A 23 23.04 6.25 -4.57
N LEU A 24 22.85 5.44 -5.61
CA LEU A 24 21.52 5.03 -6.08
C LEU A 24 20.84 4.11 -5.05
N PHE A 25 21.61 3.22 -4.44
CA PHE A 25 21.10 2.31 -3.40
C PHE A 25 20.73 3.06 -2.10
N SER A 26 21.54 4.06 -1.71
CA SER A 26 21.23 4.89 -0.55
C SER A 26 19.97 5.74 -0.75
N LEU A 27 19.76 6.24 -1.97
CA LEU A 27 18.59 7.06 -2.29
C LEU A 27 17.32 6.21 -2.19
N ALA A 28 17.32 5.01 -2.77
CA ALA A 28 16.18 4.09 -2.70
C ALA A 28 15.77 3.75 -1.25
N ASN A 29 16.73 3.49 -0.36
CA ASN A 29 16.44 3.16 1.04
C ASN A 29 15.92 4.34 1.88
N THR A 30 16.04 5.59 1.39
CA THR A 30 15.55 6.76 2.12
C THR A 30 14.06 7.03 1.84
N TYR A 31 13.51 6.49 0.75
CA TYR A 31 12.17 6.86 0.29
C TYR A 31 11.03 6.21 1.06
N ILE A 32 11.24 5.12 1.81
CA ILE A 32 10.13 4.42 2.47
C ILE A 32 10.54 4.09 3.90
N ASN A 33 10.12 4.94 4.82
CA ASN A 33 10.36 4.79 6.25
C ASN A 33 9.05 5.02 7.03
N TYR A 34 7.95 4.44 6.52
CA TYR A 34 6.69 4.36 7.24
C TYR A 34 6.83 3.32 8.37
N GLN A 35 6.57 3.73 9.61
CA GLN A 35 6.70 2.92 10.83
C GLN A 35 5.33 2.65 11.46
N GLY A 36 4.28 2.46 10.64
CA GLY A 36 2.93 2.13 11.10
C GLY A 36 2.80 0.65 11.51
N GLU A 37 1.80 0.36 12.36
CA GLU A 37 1.44 -1.02 12.70
C GLU A 37 1.02 -1.80 11.44
N HIS A 38 1.40 -3.08 11.39
CA HIS A 38 1.47 -3.90 10.18
C HIS A 38 0.10 -4.36 9.63
N ASN A 39 -0.73 -3.43 9.16
CA ASN A 39 -1.93 -3.69 8.35
C ASN A 39 -2.27 -2.47 7.49
N ASN A 40 -2.10 -2.58 6.17
CA ASN A 40 -2.33 -1.50 5.21
C ASN A 40 -3.77 -0.95 5.21
N TYR A 41 -4.73 -1.74 5.71
CA TYR A 41 -6.16 -1.43 5.68
C TYR A 41 -6.84 -1.54 7.05
N GLY A 42 -6.06 -1.38 8.12
CA GLY A 42 -6.59 -1.37 9.49
C GLY A 42 -7.03 -2.73 10.04
N ASP A 43 -7.71 -2.70 11.18
CA ASP A 43 -8.12 -3.89 11.93
C ASP A 43 -9.51 -4.39 11.51
N HIS A 44 -9.67 -5.71 11.32
CA HIS A 44 -10.94 -6.36 10.96
C HIS A 44 -12.11 -5.96 11.86
N ALA A 45 -11.89 -5.72 13.16
CA ALA A 45 -12.94 -5.28 14.07
C ALA A 45 -13.45 -3.86 13.72
N LYS A 46 -12.55 -2.97 13.31
CA LYS A 46 -12.88 -1.61 12.85
C LYS A 46 -13.55 -1.65 11.47
N ILE A 47 -13.04 -2.48 10.56
CA ILE A 47 -13.63 -2.70 9.22
C ILE A 47 -15.09 -3.10 9.35
N ARG A 48 -15.40 -4.10 10.20
CA ARG A 48 -16.78 -4.54 10.41
C ARG A 48 -17.67 -3.44 10.97
N GLN A 49 -17.13 -2.59 11.85
CA GLN A 49 -17.89 -1.47 12.41
C GLN A 49 -18.17 -0.39 11.36
N HIS A 50 -17.19 -0.09 10.52
CA HIS A 50 -17.29 0.83 9.39
C HIS A 50 -18.33 0.35 8.37
N VAL A 51 -18.24 -0.90 7.93
CA VAL A 51 -19.23 -1.56 7.06
C VAL A 51 -20.64 -1.41 7.67
N LYS A 52 -20.81 -1.75 8.94
CA LYS A 52 -22.12 -1.63 9.61
C LYS A 52 -22.65 -0.21 9.68
N ASN A 53 -21.79 0.81 9.80
CA ASN A 53 -22.21 2.20 9.87
C ASN A 53 -22.65 2.71 8.49
N HIS A 54 -21.83 2.49 7.46
CA HIS A 54 -22.17 2.86 6.09
C HIS A 54 -23.45 2.14 5.60
N LEU A 55 -23.66 0.89 5.99
CA LEU A 55 -24.86 0.12 5.64
C LEU A 55 -26.14 0.62 6.33
N LYS A 56 -26.07 1.18 7.55
CA LYS A 56 -27.24 1.75 8.26
C LYS A 56 -27.81 2.97 7.54
N ASP A 57 -26.95 3.70 6.85
CA ASP A 57 -27.33 4.90 6.11
C ASP A 57 -28.00 4.58 4.76
N ILE A 58 -28.04 3.30 4.37
CA ILE A 58 -28.74 2.84 3.18
C ILE A 58 -30.17 2.38 3.56
N PRO A 59 -31.21 3.19 3.29
CA PRO A 59 -32.58 2.87 3.69
C PRO A 59 -33.12 1.66 2.91
N GLY A 60 -33.69 0.70 3.65
CA GLY A 60 -34.44 -0.42 3.08
C GLY A 60 -33.65 -1.70 2.81
N GLN A 61 -32.34 -1.74 3.09
CA GLN A 61 -31.59 -2.99 3.10
C GLN A 61 -31.44 -3.52 4.53
N ASN A 62 -31.75 -4.80 4.70
CA ASN A 62 -31.54 -5.54 5.93
C ASN A 62 -30.34 -6.45 5.67
N PHE A 63 -29.14 -5.93 5.94
CA PHE A 63 -27.93 -6.71 5.83
C PHE A 63 -27.93 -7.69 7.00
N GLY A 64 -28.01 -8.99 6.70
CA GLY A 64 -27.90 -10.05 7.71
C GLY A 64 -26.50 -10.07 8.34
N GLU A 65 -26.17 -11.12 9.08
CA GLU A 65 -24.78 -11.33 9.48
C GLU A 65 -23.92 -11.51 8.23
N MET A 66 -23.02 -10.54 7.98
CA MET A 66 -22.04 -10.59 6.90
C MET A 66 -20.85 -11.45 7.32
N THR A 67 -20.33 -12.22 6.38
CA THR A 67 -19.07 -12.95 6.57
C THR A 67 -17.88 -12.00 6.53
N ASP A 68 -16.73 -12.44 7.02
CA ASP A 68 -15.51 -11.65 6.99
C ASP A 68 -15.10 -11.29 5.54
N ASP A 69 -15.33 -12.23 4.61
CA ASP A 69 -15.11 -12.02 3.18
C ASP A 69 -16.07 -10.98 2.59
N ASP A 70 -17.34 -10.97 3.04
CA ASP A 70 -18.31 -9.97 2.60
C ASP A 70 -17.94 -8.56 3.10
N ASP A 71 -17.42 -8.44 4.32
CA ASP A 71 -16.97 -7.16 4.90
C ASP A 71 -15.76 -6.61 4.11
N LEU A 72 -14.80 -7.47 3.74
CA LEU A 72 -13.64 -7.09 2.92
C LEU A 72 -14.05 -6.65 1.51
N TYR A 73 -14.90 -7.43 0.85
CA TYR A 73 -15.39 -7.08 -0.48
C TYR A 73 -16.18 -5.78 -0.48
N TYR A 74 -17.01 -5.58 0.54
CA TYR A 74 -17.76 -4.34 0.70
C TYR A 74 -16.84 -3.13 0.84
N LEU A 75 -15.83 -3.23 1.72
CA LEU A 75 -14.87 -2.17 1.96
C LEU A 75 -14.11 -1.76 0.69
N PHE A 76 -13.66 -2.74 -0.10
CA PHE A 76 -13.07 -2.49 -1.40
C PHE A 76 -14.07 -1.76 -2.32
N SER A 77 -15.30 -2.26 -2.39
CA SER A 77 -16.32 -1.78 -3.32
C SER A 77 -16.83 -0.36 -3.03
N ILE A 78 -16.83 0.09 -1.76
CA ILE A 78 -17.26 1.46 -1.43
C ILE A 78 -16.21 2.50 -1.79
N HIS A 79 -14.94 2.11 -1.83
CA HIS A 79 -13.82 2.99 -2.16
C HIS A 79 -13.45 2.95 -3.66
N ASP A 80 -13.85 1.90 -4.40
CA ASP A 80 -13.85 1.88 -5.87
C ASP A 80 -14.99 2.76 -6.40
N VAL A 81 -14.79 4.08 -6.31
CA VAL A 81 -15.79 5.10 -6.63
C VAL A 81 -16.16 5.04 -8.12
N ASN A 82 -15.16 4.79 -8.97
CA ASN A 82 -15.35 4.78 -10.42
C ASN A 82 -15.83 3.42 -10.97
N ARG A 83 -15.76 2.35 -10.16
CA ARG A 83 -16.19 0.97 -10.45
C ARG A 83 -15.40 0.30 -11.57
N ASP A 84 -14.11 0.58 -11.66
CA ASP A 84 -13.22 -0.09 -12.61
C ASP A 84 -12.62 -1.39 -12.05
N GLY A 85 -12.87 -1.70 -10.77
CA GLY A 85 -12.37 -2.89 -10.09
C GLY A 85 -10.96 -2.73 -9.53
N TYR A 86 -10.50 -1.48 -9.39
CA TYR A 86 -9.20 -1.14 -8.83
C TYR A 86 -9.33 -0.02 -7.80
N LEU A 87 -8.37 0.07 -6.89
CA LEU A 87 -8.19 1.24 -6.03
C LEU A 87 -6.95 2.00 -6.49
N ASP A 88 -7.15 3.21 -7.02
CA ASP A 88 -6.05 4.11 -7.34
C ASP A 88 -5.66 5.00 -6.15
N GLY A 89 -4.55 5.75 -6.29
CA GLY A 89 -4.05 6.61 -5.21
C GLY A 89 -5.04 7.69 -4.72
N HIS A 90 -5.99 8.14 -5.55
CA HIS A 90 -7.03 9.07 -5.10
C HIS A 90 -8.09 8.35 -4.27
N GLU A 91 -8.48 7.15 -4.68
CA GLU A 91 -9.44 6.32 -3.95
C GLU A 91 -8.86 5.87 -2.60
N LEU A 92 -7.58 5.47 -2.57
CA LEU A 92 -6.84 5.17 -1.34
C LEU A 92 -6.73 6.41 -0.43
N ARG A 93 -6.48 7.59 -1.00
CA ARG A 93 -6.43 8.85 -0.25
C ARG A 93 -7.76 9.13 0.46
N GLU A 94 -8.87 9.00 -0.27
CA GLU A 94 -10.20 9.22 0.32
C GLU A 94 -10.48 8.17 1.41
N ALA A 95 -10.09 6.91 1.19
CA ALA A 95 -10.23 5.83 2.18
C ALA A 95 -9.47 6.11 3.49
N PHE A 96 -8.26 6.67 3.42
CA PHE A 96 -7.46 6.98 4.62
C PHE A 96 -7.92 8.24 5.36
N ILE A 97 -8.62 9.15 4.67
CA ILE A 97 -9.16 10.36 5.29
C ILE A 97 -10.53 10.08 5.92
N ASP A 98 -11.21 9.02 5.50
CA ASP A 98 -12.49 8.64 6.09
C ASP A 98 -12.34 8.38 7.59
N ASP A 99 -13.10 9.13 8.40
CA ASP A 99 -12.96 9.31 9.84
C ASP A 99 -13.12 7.99 10.64
N GLU A 100 -13.56 6.92 9.99
CA GLU A 100 -13.72 5.59 10.58
C GLU A 100 -12.55 4.64 10.36
N PHE A 101 -11.62 4.97 9.45
CA PHE A 101 -10.45 4.13 9.14
C PHE A 101 -9.23 4.45 10.03
N GLY A 102 -9.16 5.67 10.56
CA GLY A 102 -8.14 6.10 11.51
C GLY A 102 -8.51 7.43 12.18
N ASP A 103 -7.77 7.82 13.22
CA ASP A 103 -7.78 9.21 13.71
C ASP A 103 -7.18 10.10 12.61
N SER A 104 -7.95 10.36 11.55
CA SER A 104 -7.59 11.25 10.43
C SER A 104 -7.45 12.70 10.90
N GLU A 105 -8.05 13.04 12.07
CA GLU A 105 -7.94 14.32 12.74
C GLU A 105 -6.47 14.68 13.03
N GLY A 106 -5.88 15.44 12.11
CA GLY A 106 -4.54 16.01 12.26
C GLY A 106 -3.46 15.38 11.39
N LEU A 107 -3.78 14.37 10.57
CA LEU A 107 -2.86 13.89 9.55
C LEU A 107 -2.62 14.97 8.48
N LYS A 108 -1.35 15.20 8.17
CA LYS A 108 -0.94 16.08 7.07
C LYS A 108 -1.06 15.35 5.75
N LEU A 109 -1.19 16.13 4.68
CA LEU A 109 -1.22 15.57 3.32
C LEU A 109 0.03 14.72 3.03
N GLU A 110 1.19 15.15 3.50
CA GLU A 110 2.44 14.41 3.30
C GLU A 110 2.40 13.03 3.97
N GLU A 111 1.80 12.91 5.16
CA GLU A 111 1.68 11.63 5.87
C GLU A 111 0.71 10.69 5.14
N ILE A 112 -0.38 11.23 4.58
CA ILE A 112 -1.33 10.45 3.78
C ILE A 112 -0.68 9.97 2.48
N VAL A 113 0.14 10.80 1.83
CA VAL A 113 0.91 10.40 0.65
C VAL A 113 1.90 9.29 0.99
N GLU A 114 2.60 9.37 2.13
CA GLU A 114 3.49 8.31 2.59
C GLU A 114 2.75 6.98 2.84
N MET A 115 1.52 7.03 3.37
CA MET A 115 0.68 5.83 3.53
C MET A 115 0.29 5.23 2.18
N ILE A 116 -0.11 6.05 1.21
CA ILE A 116 -0.47 5.60 -0.14
C ILE A 116 0.74 4.96 -0.83
N ASP A 117 1.89 5.63 -0.78
CA ASP A 117 3.14 5.13 -1.37
C ASP A 117 3.55 3.80 -0.73
N HIS A 118 3.33 3.64 0.58
CA HIS A 118 3.58 2.39 1.30
C HIS A 118 2.67 1.25 0.82
N VAL A 119 1.35 1.49 0.74
CA VAL A 119 0.39 0.49 0.25
C VAL A 119 0.70 0.07 -1.18
N LEU A 120 0.93 1.03 -2.08
CA LEU A 120 1.27 0.73 -3.47
C LEU A 120 2.59 -0.05 -3.55
N LEU A 121 3.60 0.27 -2.73
CA LEU A 121 4.85 -0.49 -2.74
C LEU A 121 4.65 -1.96 -2.37
N GLU A 122 3.81 -2.23 -1.37
CA GLU A 122 3.66 -3.58 -0.82
C GLU A 122 2.67 -4.44 -1.62
N ASP A 123 1.57 -3.84 -2.06
CA ASP A 123 0.41 -4.57 -2.57
C ASP A 123 0.29 -4.52 -4.11
N ASP A 124 0.81 -3.49 -4.79
CA ASP A 124 0.82 -3.40 -6.26
C ASP A 124 1.92 -4.30 -6.84
N MET A 125 1.62 -5.60 -6.91
CA MET A 125 2.56 -6.61 -7.38
C MET A 125 2.91 -6.44 -8.86
N ASN A 126 2.01 -5.87 -9.64
CA ASN A 126 2.15 -5.76 -11.08
C ASN A 126 2.70 -4.38 -11.55
N ASN A 127 2.80 -3.42 -10.63
CA ASN A 127 3.29 -2.05 -10.81
C ASN A 127 2.49 -1.22 -11.83
N ASP A 128 1.17 -1.36 -11.87
CA ASP A 128 0.29 -0.53 -12.71
C ASP A 128 -0.18 0.76 -12.02
N GLY A 129 0.18 0.94 -10.75
CA GLY A 129 -0.16 2.10 -9.93
C GLY A 129 -1.54 2.02 -9.28
N LYS A 130 -2.15 0.83 -9.25
CA LYS A 130 -3.45 0.58 -8.63
C LYS A 130 -3.45 -0.76 -7.89
N ILE A 131 -4.42 -0.96 -7.02
CA ILE A 131 -4.61 -2.23 -6.30
C ILE A 131 -5.82 -2.96 -6.87
N SER A 132 -5.62 -4.15 -7.44
CA SER A 132 -6.71 -5.03 -7.85
C SER A 132 -7.37 -5.73 -6.65
N TRP A 133 -8.57 -6.28 -6.84
CA TRP A 133 -9.23 -7.10 -5.82
C TRP A 133 -8.35 -8.28 -5.36
N GLU A 134 -7.65 -8.93 -6.29
CA GLU A 134 -6.76 -10.05 -5.98
C GLU A 134 -5.54 -9.62 -5.17
N GLU A 135 -4.93 -8.48 -5.51
CA GLU A 135 -3.82 -7.88 -4.76
C GLU A 135 -4.25 -7.49 -3.35
N TYR A 136 -5.41 -6.85 -3.23
CA TYR A 136 -6.03 -6.50 -1.96
C TYR A 136 -6.26 -7.72 -1.07
N LEU A 137 -6.89 -8.78 -1.60
CA LEU A 137 -7.17 -10.00 -0.85
C LEU A 137 -5.89 -10.72 -0.41
N LEU A 138 -4.87 -10.73 -1.25
CA LEU A 138 -3.57 -11.30 -0.92
C LEU A 138 -2.93 -10.53 0.24
N SER A 139 -2.96 -9.19 0.20
CA SER A 139 -2.47 -8.34 1.30
C SER A 139 -3.12 -8.70 2.64
N GLN A 140 -4.45 -8.85 2.66
CA GLN A 140 -5.19 -9.25 3.86
C GLN A 140 -4.77 -10.62 4.42
N SER A 141 -4.35 -11.55 3.57
CA SER A 141 -4.01 -12.91 3.99
C SER A 141 -2.69 -13.02 4.76
N TYR A 142 -1.72 -12.14 4.48
CA TYR A 142 -0.38 -12.21 5.09
C TYR A 142 -0.34 -11.64 6.52
N HIS A 143 -1.31 -10.81 6.90
CA HIS A 143 -1.37 -10.18 8.21
C HIS A 143 -2.21 -10.94 9.26
N GLN A 144 -2.79 -12.08 8.88
CA GLN A 144 -3.53 -12.97 9.79
C GLN A 144 -2.64 -14.00 10.53
N VAL A 145 -1.30 -13.86 10.47
CA VAL A 145 -0.32 -14.81 11.03
C VAL A 145 0.33 -14.31 12.32
#